data_AF-X1UT22-F1
#
_entry.id   AF-X1UT22-F1
#
_cell.length_a   1.000
_cell.length_b   1.000
_cell.length_c   1.000
_cell.angle_alpha   90.00
_cell.angle_beta   90.00
_cell.angle_gamma   90.00
#
_symmetry.space_group_name_H-M   'P 1'
#
loop_
_entity.id
_entity.type
_entity.pdbx_description
1 polymer ?
#
loop_
_entity_poly.entity_id
_entity_poly.type
_entity_poly.pdbx_seq_one_letter_code
_entity_poly.pdbx_strand_id
1 'polypeptide(L)'
;LPFRDISGNLVKAGLSVPGSLVKIKLTEDHPVTLGMPSEVGVFYRGTPVFSTSVPNFDMDRRVLGVTPEKDILMSGYIEGEQHLGNKSLMVWMKKGKGQFVMFAFNPQFRSSTHATYKLLFNSILLPDISE
;
A
#
# COMPACT_ATOMS: atom_id res chain seq x y z
N LEU A 1 4.47 -13.37 9.41
CA LEU A 1 3.84 -12.03 9.49
C LEU A 1 2.44 -12.15 8.90
N PRO A 2 1.42 -11.41 9.39
CA PRO A 2 0.02 -11.53 8.98
C PRO A 2 -0.27 -10.90 7.62
N PHE A 3 0.58 -11.16 6.62
CA PHE A 3 0.42 -10.73 5.24
C PHE A 3 0.97 -11.79 4.27
N ARG A 4 0.48 -11.73 3.03
CA ARG A 4 1.01 -12.46 1.88
C ARG A 4 0.91 -11.59 0.64
N ASP A 5 1.86 -11.73 -0.27
CA ASP A 5 1.72 -11.21 -1.62
C ASP A 5 0.86 -12.16 -2.45
N ILE A 6 -0.25 -11.66 -3.00
CA ILE A 6 -1.18 -12.42 -3.86
C ILE A 6 -1.06 -12.03 -5.33
N SER A 7 -0.14 -11.12 -5.69
CA SER A 7 0.00 -10.60 -7.04
C SER A 7 0.24 -11.70 -8.08
N GLY A 8 0.99 -12.75 -7.73
CA GLY A 8 1.20 -13.89 -8.64
C GLY A 8 -0.08 -14.60 -9.07
N ASN A 9 -1.09 -14.68 -8.20
CA ASN A 9 -2.40 -15.24 -8.57
C ASN A 9 -3.20 -14.28 -9.45
N LEU A 10 -3.08 -12.96 -9.20
CA LEU A 10 -3.76 -11.94 -9.99
C LEU A 10 -3.17 -11.85 -11.41
N VAL A 11 -1.84 -11.94 -11.54
CA VAL A 11 -1.15 -11.99 -12.86
C VAL A 11 -1.62 -13.21 -13.65
N LYS A 12 -1.71 -14.39 -13.02
CA LYS A 12 -2.27 -15.59 -13.67
C LYS A 12 -3.74 -15.43 -14.06
N ALA A 13 -4.49 -14.58 -13.37
CA ALA A 13 -5.87 -14.25 -13.68
C ALA A 13 -6.02 -13.14 -14.74
N GLY A 14 -4.92 -12.59 -15.26
CA GLY A 14 -4.92 -11.58 -16.32
C GLY A 14 -4.65 -10.14 -15.86
N LEU A 15 -4.20 -9.93 -14.62
CA LEU A 15 -3.75 -8.60 -14.18
C LEU A 15 -2.42 -8.23 -14.83
N SER A 16 -2.39 -7.10 -15.54
CA SER A 16 -1.15 -6.51 -16.09
C SER A 16 -1.12 -5.00 -15.88
N VAL A 17 -0.05 -4.51 -15.24
CA VAL A 17 0.18 -3.07 -14.99
C VAL A 17 1.65 -2.75 -15.27
N PRO A 18 2.00 -2.33 -16.51
CA PRO A 18 3.38 -2.01 -16.87
C PRO A 18 3.98 -0.84 -16.04
N GLY A 19 3.11 0.09 -15.64
CA GLY A 19 3.47 1.29 -14.88
C GLY A 19 2.41 2.36 -15.05
N SER A 20 1.55 2.52 -14.05
CA SER A 20 0.37 3.38 -14.13
C SER A 20 0.19 4.19 -12.85
N LEU A 21 -0.41 5.35 -12.99
CA LEU A 21 -0.85 6.13 -11.85
C LEU A 21 -2.20 5.58 -11.39
N VAL A 22 -2.24 5.04 -10.17
CA VAL A 22 -3.43 4.42 -9.59
C VAL A 22 -3.86 5.14 -8.33
N LYS A 23 -5.17 5.23 -8.13
CA LYS A 23 -5.76 5.82 -6.93
C LYS A 23 -5.69 4.82 -5.77
N ILE A 24 -5.27 5.29 -4.60
CA ILE A 24 -5.44 4.58 -3.33
C ILE A 24 -6.12 5.47 -2.31
N LYS A 25 -6.96 4.86 -1.48
CA LYS A 25 -7.55 5.41 -0.26
C LYS A 25 -6.63 5.14 0.91
N LEU A 26 -6.25 6.19 1.61
CA LEU A 26 -5.40 6.12 2.79
C LEU A 26 -6.27 6.04 4.05
N THR A 27 -5.81 5.29 5.04
CA THR A 27 -6.43 5.26 6.36
C THR A 27 -6.13 6.57 7.09
N GLU A 28 -7.17 7.16 7.67
CA GLU A 28 -7.06 8.30 8.57
C GLU A 28 -6.50 7.83 9.92
N ASP A 29 -5.94 8.75 10.72
CA ASP A 29 -5.47 8.47 12.09
C ASP A 29 -4.32 7.46 12.24
N HIS A 30 -3.35 7.46 11.32
CA HIS A 30 -2.09 6.74 11.49
C HIS A 30 -0.88 7.66 11.30
N PRO A 31 0.19 7.57 12.13
CA PRO A 31 1.36 8.44 12.00
C PRO A 31 1.98 8.43 10.59
N VAL A 32 1.98 7.27 9.92
CA VAL A 32 2.49 7.14 8.54
C VAL A 32 1.66 7.94 7.53
N THR A 33 0.35 8.05 7.71
CA THR A 33 -0.55 8.79 6.79
C THR A 33 -0.82 10.22 7.24
N LEU A 34 -0.17 10.69 8.32
CA LEU A 34 -0.40 12.01 8.90
C LEU A 34 -0.17 13.13 7.88
N GLY A 35 -1.19 13.98 7.72
CA GLY A 35 -1.17 15.12 6.81
C GLY A 35 -1.13 14.74 5.33
N MET A 36 -1.56 13.52 4.98
CA MET A 36 -1.91 13.11 3.63
C MET A 36 -3.40 13.37 3.36
N PRO A 37 -3.80 13.60 2.11
CA PRO A 37 -5.22 13.52 1.73
C PRO A 37 -5.75 12.08 1.90
N SER A 38 -7.06 11.92 2.04
CA SER A 38 -7.71 10.60 2.15
C SER A 38 -7.58 9.75 0.88
N GLU A 39 -7.32 10.38 -0.27
CA GLU A 39 -7.01 9.71 -1.54
C GLU A 39 -5.74 10.30 -2.16
N VAL A 40 -4.88 9.43 -2.71
CA VAL A 40 -3.65 9.84 -3.40
C VAL A 40 -3.39 8.96 -4.62
N GLY A 41 -2.80 9.54 -5.66
CA GLY A 41 -2.29 8.80 -6.81
C GLY A 41 -0.90 8.24 -6.54
N VAL A 42 -0.68 6.96 -6.81
CA VAL A 42 0.62 6.30 -6.64
C VAL A 42 1.07 5.65 -7.95
N PHE A 43 2.37 5.70 -8.23
CA PHE A 43 2.91 5.02 -9.41
C PHE A 43 3.11 3.53 -9.10
N TYR A 44 2.34 2.68 -9.77
CA TYR A 44 2.23 1.25 -9.47
C TYR A 44 2.54 0.39 -10.68
N ARG A 45 3.21 -0.76 -10.46
CA ARG A 45 3.66 -1.70 -11.50
C ARG A 45 3.06 -3.11 -11.34
N GLY A 46 1.88 -3.20 -10.74
CA GLY A 46 1.11 -4.46 -10.68
C GLY A 46 1.57 -5.46 -9.63
N THR A 47 2.73 -5.24 -9.01
CA THR A 47 3.28 -6.12 -7.96
C THR A 47 4.04 -5.30 -6.91
N PRO A 48 4.01 -5.72 -5.62
CA PRO A 48 3.16 -6.78 -5.04
C PRO A 48 1.69 -6.33 -4.86
N VAL A 49 0.83 -7.22 -4.38
CA VAL A 49 -0.52 -6.92 -3.86
C VAL A 49 -0.70 -7.64 -2.54
N PHE A 50 -1.01 -6.91 -1.47
CA PHE A 50 -1.07 -7.53 -0.14
C PHE A 50 -2.47 -8.06 0.18
N SER A 51 -2.50 -9.27 0.74
CA SER A 51 -3.63 -9.84 1.47
C SER A 51 -3.18 -10.06 2.91
N THR A 52 -4.01 -9.69 3.88
CA THR A 52 -3.65 -9.73 5.30
C THR A 52 -4.53 -10.72 6.06
N SER A 53 -4.03 -11.24 7.18
CA SER A 53 -4.73 -12.17 8.06
C SER A 53 -4.88 -11.59 9.46
N VAL A 54 -5.71 -12.22 10.30
CA VAL A 54 -5.80 -11.83 11.72
C VAL A 54 -4.42 -12.02 12.36
N PRO A 55 -3.87 -11.01 13.05
CA PRO A 55 -2.61 -11.13 13.78
C PRO A 55 -2.72 -12.11 14.95
N ASN A 56 -1.61 -12.75 15.30
CA ASN A 56 -1.43 -13.51 16.53
C ASN A 56 -0.97 -12.59 17.68
N PHE A 57 -0.91 -13.12 18.91
CA PHE A 57 -0.78 -12.34 20.16
C PHE A 57 0.31 -11.25 20.18
N ASP A 58 1.49 -11.46 19.58
CA ASP A 58 2.61 -10.52 19.64
C ASP A 58 2.68 -9.53 18.46
N MET A 59 1.64 -9.50 17.62
CA MET A 59 1.60 -8.70 16.40
C MET A 59 0.39 -7.76 16.34
N ASP A 60 0.59 -6.60 15.72
CA ASP A 60 -0.48 -5.73 15.25
C ASP A 60 -0.32 -5.51 13.74
N ARG A 61 -1.42 -5.22 13.07
CA ARG A 61 -1.46 -4.95 11.63
C ARG A 61 -2.52 -3.92 11.32
N ARG A 62 -2.14 -2.90 10.57
CA ARG A 62 -3.04 -1.89 10.00
C ARG A 62 -2.85 -1.86 8.50
N VAL A 63 -3.94 -1.95 7.75
CA VAL A 63 -3.92 -1.64 6.32
C VAL A 63 -3.98 -0.13 6.21
N LEU A 64 -3.00 0.48 5.55
CA LEU A 64 -2.88 1.94 5.46
C LEU A 64 -3.29 2.49 4.11
N GLY A 65 -3.30 1.67 3.06
CA GLY A 65 -3.62 2.07 1.71
C GLY A 65 -4.33 0.95 0.96
N VAL A 66 -5.50 1.27 0.40
CA VAL A 66 -6.37 0.34 -0.31
C VAL A 66 -6.82 0.96 -1.62
N THR A 67 -6.80 0.21 -2.72
CA THR A 67 -7.43 0.65 -3.97
C THR A 67 -8.96 0.75 -3.81
N PRO A 68 -9.63 1.72 -4.46
CA PRO A 68 -11.09 1.72 -4.49
C PRO A 68 -11.62 0.44 -5.16
N GLU A 69 -12.92 0.17 -5.01
CA GLU A 69 -13.55 -1.00 -5.65
C GLU A 69 -13.48 -0.93 -7.18
N LYS A 70 -13.66 0.29 -7.73
CA LYS A 70 -13.70 0.62 -9.15
C LYS A 70 -13.00 1.96 -9.40
N ASP A 71 -12.78 2.31 -10.65
CA ASP A 71 -12.17 3.58 -11.08
C ASP A 71 -10.80 3.82 -10.40
N ILE A 72 -9.96 2.78 -10.43
CA ILE A 72 -8.63 2.72 -9.82
C ILE A 72 -7.62 3.45 -10.71
N LEU A 73 -7.71 3.28 -12.03
CA LEU A 73 -6.81 3.92 -12.99
C LEU A 73 -7.03 5.43 -13.04
N MET A 74 -5.97 6.20 -12.75
CA MET A 74 -5.97 7.66 -12.97
C MET A 74 -5.31 8.02 -14.30
N SER A 75 -4.22 7.34 -14.65
CA SER A 75 -3.50 7.53 -15.92
C SER A 75 -2.61 6.33 -16.23
N GLY A 76 -2.46 6.00 -17.51
CA GLY A 76 -1.69 4.86 -17.99
C GLY A 76 -2.59 3.71 -18.46
N TYR A 77 -2.22 2.48 -18.12
CA TYR A 77 -2.90 1.27 -18.57
C TYR A 77 -2.98 0.21 -17.48
N ILE A 78 -4.14 -0.43 -17.33
CA ILE A 78 -4.34 -1.60 -16.48
C ILE A 78 -5.18 -2.60 -17.26
N GLU A 79 -4.64 -3.79 -17.47
CA GLU A 79 -5.43 -4.96 -17.87
C GLU A 79 -5.91 -5.68 -16.62
N GLY A 80 -7.19 -6.07 -16.57
CA GLY A 80 -7.75 -6.78 -15.43
C GLY A 80 -7.93 -5.92 -14.16
N GLU A 81 -8.26 -4.64 -14.31
CA GLU A 81 -8.40 -3.66 -13.21
C GLU A 81 -9.31 -4.16 -12.07
N GLN A 82 -10.38 -4.89 -12.40
CA GLN A 82 -11.31 -5.49 -11.43
C GLN A 82 -10.63 -6.38 -10.39
N HIS A 83 -9.47 -6.97 -10.71
CA HIS A 83 -8.70 -7.80 -9.78
C HIS A 83 -8.05 -6.99 -8.65
N LEU A 84 -7.82 -5.68 -8.88
CA LEU A 84 -7.28 -4.76 -7.91
C LEU A 84 -8.35 -4.15 -7.01
N GLY A 85 -9.65 -4.34 -7.24
CA GLY A 85 -10.70 -3.79 -6.38
C GLY A 85 -10.55 -4.18 -4.91
N ASN A 86 -10.59 -3.19 -4.01
CA ASN A 86 -10.48 -3.35 -2.55
C ASN A 86 -9.23 -4.12 -2.11
N LYS A 87 -8.08 -3.91 -2.76
CA LYS A 87 -6.82 -4.58 -2.45
C LYS A 87 -5.87 -3.68 -1.66
N SER A 88 -5.17 -4.26 -0.70
CA SER A 88 -4.20 -3.53 0.12
C SER A 88 -2.90 -3.30 -0.65
N LEU A 89 -2.52 -2.04 -0.80
CA LEU A 89 -1.25 -1.62 -1.41
C LEU A 89 -0.28 -1.02 -0.39
N MET A 90 -0.72 -0.81 0.85
CA MET A 90 0.15 -0.35 1.92
C MET A 90 -0.29 -0.93 3.26
N VAL A 91 0.65 -1.48 4.03
CA VAL A 91 0.37 -2.15 5.30
C VAL A 91 1.45 -1.77 6.31
N TRP A 92 1.04 -1.44 7.53
CA TRP A 92 1.93 -1.36 8.68
C TRP A 92 1.73 -2.58 9.59
N MET A 93 2.82 -3.07 10.18
CA MET A 93 2.79 -4.14 11.17
C MET A 93 3.74 -3.86 12.32
N LYS A 94 3.34 -4.30 13.51
CA LYS A 94 4.18 -4.38 14.71
C LYS A 94 4.54 -5.84 14.99
N LYS A 95 5.77 -6.09 15.43
CA LYS A 95 6.16 -7.34 16.09
C LYS A 95 7.11 -7.02 17.25
N GLY A 96 6.68 -7.29 18.48
CA GLY A 96 7.42 -6.85 19.67
C GLY A 96 7.64 -5.34 19.64
N LYS A 97 8.91 -4.90 19.67
CA LYS A 97 9.31 -3.48 19.58
C LYS A 97 9.60 -3.00 18.15
N GLY A 98 9.54 -3.90 17.16
CA GLY A 98 9.83 -3.60 15.76
C GLY A 98 8.61 -3.18 14.96
N GLN A 99 8.85 -2.35 13.94
CA GLN A 99 7.84 -1.85 13.01
C GLN A 99 8.21 -2.17 11.57
N PHE A 100 7.20 -2.49 10.77
CA PHE A 100 7.32 -2.72 9.33
C PHE A 100 6.32 -1.82 8.62
N VAL A 101 6.79 -1.02 7.67
CA VAL A 101 5.91 -0.33 6.69
C VAL A 101 6.17 -0.93 5.33
N MET A 102 5.14 -1.53 4.75
CA MET A 102 5.20 -2.22 3.47
C MET A 102 4.47 -1.41 2.42
N PHE A 103 5.16 -1.13 1.31
CA PHE A 103 4.60 -0.46 0.15
C PHE A 103 4.54 -1.43 -1.03
N ALA A 104 3.41 -1.47 -1.71
CA ALA A 104 3.26 -2.17 -2.99
C ALA A 104 3.72 -1.33 -4.18
N PHE A 105 4.01 -0.06 -3.95
CA PHE A 105 4.56 0.89 -4.90
C PHE A 105 5.87 1.44 -4.36
N ASN A 106 6.62 2.17 -5.20
CA ASN A 106 7.81 2.87 -4.75
C ASN A 106 7.43 4.34 -4.46
N PRO A 107 7.35 4.78 -3.19
CA PRO A 107 6.90 6.12 -2.86
C PRO A 107 7.86 7.22 -3.36
N GLN A 108 9.10 6.85 -3.71
CA GLN A 108 10.12 7.72 -4.29
C GLN A 108 10.49 7.33 -5.73
N PHE A 109 9.57 6.71 -6.46
CA PHE A 109 9.83 6.19 -7.81
C PHE A 109 10.52 7.23 -8.71
N ARG A 110 11.78 6.94 -9.05
CA ARG A 110 12.67 7.79 -9.88
C ARG A 110 12.69 9.26 -9.46
N SER A 111 12.56 9.52 -8.16
CA SER A 111 12.51 10.87 -7.61
C SER A 111 11.46 11.81 -8.24
N SER A 112 10.38 11.25 -8.80
CA SER A 112 9.36 11.98 -9.58
C SER A 112 7.96 11.94 -8.95
N THR A 113 7.80 11.26 -7.82
CA THR A 113 6.50 10.98 -7.17
C THR A 113 6.34 11.76 -5.86
N HIS A 114 6.47 13.09 -5.93
CA HIS A 114 6.54 13.95 -4.73
C HIS A 114 5.31 13.84 -3.82
N ALA A 115 4.14 13.57 -4.41
CA ALA A 115 2.89 13.35 -3.66
C ALA A 115 2.98 12.20 -2.65
N THR A 116 3.84 11.19 -2.88
CA THR A 116 3.99 10.02 -1.99
C THR A 116 5.22 10.08 -1.09
N TYR A 117 6.08 11.10 -1.21
CA TYR A 117 7.30 11.22 -0.40
C TYR A 117 7.01 11.31 1.09
N LYS A 118 5.93 12.01 1.44
CA LYS A 118 5.52 12.18 2.83
C LYS A 118 5.22 10.83 3.51
N LEU A 119 4.64 9.86 2.78
CA LEU A 119 4.46 8.50 3.31
C LEU A 119 5.79 7.85 3.66
N LEU A 120 6.82 8.02 2.82
CA LEU A 120 8.17 7.51 3.09
C LEU A 120 8.79 8.20 4.30
N PHE A 121 8.78 9.54 4.35
CA PHE A 121 9.37 10.28 5.46
C PHE A 121 8.67 10.02 6.80
N ASN A 122 7.33 10.00 6.81
CA ASN A 122 6.56 9.64 8.00
C ASN A 122 6.89 8.20 8.46
N SER A 123 7.21 7.29 7.54
CA SER A 123 7.62 5.91 7.89
C SER A 123 9.00 5.85 8.54
N ILE A 124 9.96 6.65 8.05
CA ILE A 124 11.32 6.73 8.61
C ILE A 124 11.30 7.40 9.98
N LEU A 125 10.42 8.36 10.17
CA LEU A 125 10.26 9.15 11.41
C LEU A 125 9.24 8.55 12.38
N LEU A 126 8.85 7.29 12.20
CA LEU A 126 7.95 6.62 13.12
C LEU A 126 8.53 6.64 14.53
N PRO A 127 7.73 7.02 15.55
CA PRO A 127 8.21 6.95 16.93
C PRO A 127 8.43 5.48 17.32
N ASP A 128 9.36 5.27 18.24
CA ASP A 128 9.52 3.97 18.88
C ASP A 128 8.21 3.59 19.57
N ILE A 129 7.88 2.30 19.49
CA ILE A 129 6.71 1.80 20.19
C ILE A 129 7.13 1.61 21.65
N SER A 130 6.76 2.57 22.49
CA SER A 130 6.82 2.39 23.95
C SER A 130 5.89 1.26 24.38
N GLU A 131 6.29 0.54 25.43
CA GLU A 131 5.50 -0.54 26.03
C GLU A 131 4.12 -0.08 26.51
#